data_AF-A0A8X7QSR3-F1
#
_entry.id   AF-A0A8X7QSR3-F1
#
_cell.length_a   1.000
_cell.length_b   1.000
_cell.length_c   1.000
_cell.angle_alpha   90.00
_cell.angle_beta   90.00
_cell.angle_gamma   90.00
#
_symmetry.space_group_name_H-M   'P 1'
#
loop_
_entity.id
_entity.type
_entity.pdbx_description
1 polymer ?
#
loop_
_entity_poly.entity_id
_entity_poly.type
_entity_poly.pdbx_seq_one_letter_code
_entity_poly.pdbx_strand_id
1 'polypeptide(L)'
;MQSPISWSKAIKNDAELQGMKNSHLRDAAALAHFWAWLEEEVHKNENLTEVDVANRLLEFRSVQDGFMDTSFDTISGSGANGAIIHYKPEPESCSRVDPQKLFLLDSGAQYVDGTTDITRTAHFSEPSAREKECFTRVLQGHIALDQAVFPEGTPGFVLDGFARSSLWKIGLDYRHGTGHGVGAALNVHEGPQSISFRYGNMTPIQSGMIVSNEPGYYEDHAFGIRIENLLHVKDAETPNRFGGATYLGFEKLTFFPIQTKMVDVSLLSHAEIDWLNSYHTEVWEKVSPLLEGPTQQWLWNNTRPLAKP
;
A
#
# COMPACT_ATOMS: atom_id res chain seq x y z
N MET A 1 28.45 -4.79 14.24
CA MET A 1 28.30 -6.02 13.43
C MET A 1 26.82 -6.34 13.42
N GLN A 2 26.22 -6.53 12.25
CA GLN A 2 24.78 -6.79 12.12
C GLN A 2 24.49 -8.23 12.56
N SER A 3 23.35 -8.46 13.23
CA SER A 3 22.99 -9.82 13.69
C SER A 3 22.88 -10.78 12.50
N PRO A 4 23.53 -11.96 12.52
CA PRO A 4 23.38 -12.96 11.47
C PRO A 4 21.93 -13.37 11.26
N ILE A 5 21.14 -13.43 12.35
CA ILE A 5 19.71 -13.76 12.30
C ILE A 5 18.94 -12.70 11.51
N SER A 6 19.24 -11.42 11.70
CA SER A 6 18.57 -10.33 10.98
C SER A 6 18.77 -10.43 9.48
N TRP A 7 19.97 -10.80 9.02
CA TRP A 7 20.23 -11.01 7.59
C TRP A 7 19.55 -12.26 7.06
N SER A 8 19.66 -13.40 7.77
CA SER A 8 19.10 -14.66 7.30
C SER A 8 17.57 -14.60 7.17
N LYS A 9 16.86 -13.99 8.12
CA LYS A 9 15.38 -13.89 8.05
C LYS A 9 14.87 -12.80 7.10
N ALA A 10 15.73 -11.87 6.69
CA ALA A 10 15.35 -10.82 5.76
C ALA A 10 15.06 -11.37 4.35
N ILE A 11 15.75 -12.44 3.98
CA ILE A 11 15.59 -13.18 2.72
C ILE A 11 14.65 -14.35 2.96
N LYS A 12 13.44 -14.28 2.40
CA LYS A 12 12.38 -15.25 2.65
C LYS A 12 12.65 -16.49 1.80
N ASN A 13 12.50 -17.66 2.41
CA ASN A 13 12.49 -18.91 1.66
C ASN A 13 11.12 -19.12 0.97
N ASP A 14 11.03 -20.14 0.10
CA ASP A 14 9.83 -20.40 -0.70
C ASP A 14 8.57 -20.62 0.16
N ALA A 15 8.69 -21.26 1.32
CA ALA A 15 7.55 -21.52 2.21
C ALA A 15 7.06 -20.24 2.87
N GLU A 16 7.98 -19.39 3.35
CA GLU A 16 7.66 -18.06 3.90
C GLU A 16 7.01 -17.18 2.82
N LEU A 17 7.56 -17.17 1.61
CA LEU A 17 7.00 -16.40 0.50
C LEU A 17 5.62 -16.89 0.09
N GLN A 18 5.40 -18.21 0.06
CA GLN A 18 4.08 -18.76 -0.23
C GLN A 18 3.05 -18.41 0.85
N GLY A 19 3.46 -18.44 2.13
CA GLY A 19 2.63 -17.98 3.24
C GLY A 19 2.26 -16.49 3.15
N MET A 20 3.24 -15.64 2.80
CA MET A 20 3.00 -14.22 2.53
C MET A 20 2.01 -14.03 1.37
N LYS A 21 2.16 -14.75 0.26
CA LYS A 21 1.22 -14.68 -0.87
C LYS A 21 -0.20 -15.10 -0.48
N ASN A 22 -0.34 -16.18 0.29
CA ASN A 22 -1.65 -16.69 0.73
C ASN A 22 -2.34 -15.74 1.72
N SER A 23 -1.61 -15.25 2.72
CA SER A 23 -2.12 -14.30 3.71
C SER A 23 -2.60 -13.00 3.07
N HIS A 24 -1.85 -12.45 2.09
CA HIS A 24 -2.26 -11.25 1.37
C HIS A 24 -3.53 -11.44 0.54
N LEU A 25 -3.76 -12.63 -0.03
CA LEU A 25 -5.01 -12.92 -0.75
C LEU A 25 -6.22 -13.02 0.18
N ARG A 26 -6.07 -13.64 1.36
CA ARG A 26 -7.12 -13.64 2.40
C ARG A 26 -7.40 -12.24 2.92
N ASP A 27 -6.34 -11.46 3.17
CA ASP A 27 -6.48 -10.07 3.62
C ASP A 27 -7.18 -9.20 2.56
N ALA A 28 -6.85 -9.39 1.28
CA ALA A 28 -7.54 -8.71 0.18
C ALA A 28 -9.04 -9.02 0.13
N ALA A 29 -9.43 -10.28 0.41
CA ALA A 29 -10.84 -10.66 0.48
C ALA A 29 -11.56 -9.99 1.67
N ALA A 30 -10.93 -9.97 2.85
CA ALA A 30 -11.45 -9.27 4.03
C ALA A 30 -11.61 -7.77 3.76
N LEU A 31 -10.60 -7.14 3.17
CA LEU A 31 -10.64 -5.73 2.77
C LEU A 31 -11.74 -5.46 1.76
N ALA A 32 -11.98 -6.34 0.78
CA ALA A 32 -13.04 -6.12 -0.20
C ALA A 32 -14.43 -6.14 0.45
N HIS A 33 -14.69 -7.08 1.37
CA HIS A 33 -15.92 -7.10 2.15
C HIS A 33 -16.07 -5.85 3.02
N PHE A 34 -14.99 -5.45 3.69
CA PHE A 34 -14.97 -4.26 4.52
C PHE A 34 -15.22 -2.98 3.73
N TRP A 35 -14.54 -2.77 2.60
CA TRP A 35 -14.68 -1.55 1.81
C TRP A 35 -16.03 -1.46 1.10
N ALA A 36 -16.58 -2.59 0.65
CA ALA A 36 -17.96 -2.64 0.15
C ALA A 36 -18.97 -2.22 1.22
N TRP A 37 -18.77 -2.65 2.47
CA TRP A 37 -19.57 -2.20 3.61
C TRP A 37 -19.35 -0.71 3.92
N LEU A 38 -18.09 -0.25 3.97
CA LEU A 38 -17.74 1.12 4.35
C LEU A 38 -18.30 2.16 3.38
N GLU A 39 -18.22 1.91 2.08
CA GLU A 39 -18.79 2.80 1.05
C GLU A 39 -20.31 2.94 1.17
N GLU A 40 -21.00 1.93 1.68
CA GLU A 40 -22.43 2.01 1.95
C GLU A 40 -22.73 2.69 3.31
N GLU A 41 -21.99 2.31 4.35
CA GLU A 41 -22.23 2.73 5.73
C GLU A 41 -21.97 4.22 5.92
N VAL A 42 -20.92 4.78 5.31
CA VAL A 42 -20.57 6.21 5.44
C VAL A 42 -21.69 7.15 4.96
N HIS A 43 -22.57 6.67 4.08
CA HIS A 43 -23.72 7.44 3.60
C HIS A 43 -25.01 7.17 4.39
N LYS A 44 -25.08 6.10 5.18
CA LYS A 44 -26.26 5.72 5.98
C LYS A 44 -26.15 6.15 7.43
N ASN A 45 -24.95 6.01 8.00
CA ASN A 45 -24.69 6.28 9.40
C ASN A 45 -23.85 7.55 9.51
N GLU A 46 -24.53 8.67 9.71
CA GLU A 46 -23.84 9.94 9.85
C GLU A 46 -22.84 9.90 11.03
N ASN A 47 -23.09 9.11 12.07
CA ASN A 47 -22.28 9.05 13.29
C ASN A 47 -21.13 8.03 13.24
N LEU A 48 -20.85 7.41 12.08
CA LEU A 48 -19.73 6.48 11.94
C LEU A 48 -18.41 7.18 12.30
N THR A 49 -17.71 6.68 13.32
CA THR A 49 -16.44 7.24 13.77
C THR A 49 -15.24 6.49 13.18
N GLU A 50 -14.07 7.11 13.20
CA GLU A 50 -12.82 6.47 12.80
C GLU A 50 -12.51 5.20 13.62
N VAL A 51 -12.90 5.18 14.91
CA VAL A 51 -12.79 4.01 15.80
C VAL A 51 -13.72 2.90 15.36
N ASP A 52 -14.97 3.22 15.02
CA ASP A 52 -15.93 2.22 14.52
C ASP A 52 -15.42 1.54 13.25
N VAL A 53 -14.80 2.33 12.36
CA VAL A 53 -14.21 1.80 11.13
C VAL A 53 -13.04 0.85 11.42
N ALA A 54 -12.13 1.22 12.32
CA ALA A 54 -11.02 0.36 12.72
C ALA A 54 -11.50 -0.96 13.37
N ASN A 55 -12.48 -0.88 14.26
CA ASN A 55 -13.08 -2.05 14.91
C ASN A 55 -13.79 -2.95 13.90
N ARG A 56 -14.52 -2.35 12.94
CA ARG A 56 -15.22 -3.12 11.91
C ARG A 56 -14.24 -3.86 11.00
N LEU A 57 -13.13 -3.23 10.63
CA LEU A 57 -12.09 -3.90 9.84
C LEU A 57 -11.50 -5.11 10.58
N LEU A 58 -11.27 -4.97 11.89
CA LEU A 58 -10.81 -6.08 12.72
C LEU A 58 -11.79 -7.26 12.66
N GLU A 59 -13.10 -7.01 12.74
CA GLU A 59 -14.11 -8.08 12.60
C GLU A 59 -13.98 -8.82 11.26
N PHE A 60 -13.88 -8.10 10.13
CA PHE A 60 -13.72 -8.72 8.81
C PHE A 60 -12.42 -9.53 8.66
N ARG A 61 -11.32 -9.09 9.30
CA ARG A 61 -10.06 -9.83 9.32
C ARG A 61 -10.10 -11.03 10.25
N SER A 62 -10.75 -10.92 11.40
CA SER A 62 -10.79 -11.96 12.43
C SER A 62 -11.47 -13.27 12.00
N VAL A 63 -12.31 -13.22 10.97
CA VAL A 63 -12.95 -14.41 10.40
C VAL A 63 -12.12 -15.07 9.31
N GLN A 64 -11.02 -14.46 8.88
CA GLN A 64 -10.12 -15.05 7.89
C GLN A 64 -9.32 -16.19 8.51
N ASP A 65 -9.12 -17.26 7.74
CA ASP A 65 -8.32 -18.40 8.17
C ASP A 65 -6.90 -17.97 8.57
N GLY A 66 -6.43 -18.51 9.69
CA GLY A 66 -5.09 -18.22 10.22
C GLY A 66 -4.89 -16.82 10.80
N PHE A 67 -5.91 -15.97 10.91
CA PHE A 67 -5.79 -14.66 11.59
C PHE A 67 -5.36 -14.82 13.05
N MET A 68 -4.43 -13.97 13.49
CA MET A 68 -3.90 -13.95 14.86
C MET A 68 -4.23 -12.64 15.58
N ASP A 69 -3.86 -11.52 14.98
CA ASP A 69 -4.10 -10.16 15.50
C ASP A 69 -3.87 -9.14 14.36
N THR A 70 -4.09 -7.86 14.62
CA THR A 70 -3.55 -6.76 13.81
C THR A 70 -2.02 -6.75 13.84
N SER A 71 -1.37 -6.36 12.74
CA SER A 71 0.10 -6.24 12.69
C SER A 71 0.61 -4.93 13.32
N PHE A 72 -0.29 -3.95 13.47
CA PHE A 72 -0.12 -2.68 14.19
C PHE A 72 -1.51 -2.05 14.43
N ASP A 73 -1.58 -1.00 15.27
CA ASP A 73 -2.81 -0.23 15.49
C ASP A 73 -3.30 0.40 14.17
N THR A 74 -4.51 0.05 13.72
CA THR A 74 -5.12 0.61 12.51
C THR A 74 -5.18 2.15 12.56
N ILE A 75 -4.60 2.79 11.55
CA ILE A 75 -4.75 4.22 11.29
C ILE A 75 -6.01 4.39 10.43
N SER A 76 -7.00 5.09 10.96
CA SER A 76 -8.25 5.41 10.29
C SER A 76 -8.48 6.91 10.44
N GLY A 77 -8.20 7.69 9.40
CA GLY A 77 -8.14 9.16 9.49
C GLY A 77 -9.01 9.84 8.43
N SER A 78 -10.00 10.62 8.87
CA SER A 78 -10.85 11.47 8.03
C SER A 78 -10.36 12.93 8.05
N GLY A 79 -10.23 13.53 6.86
CA GLY A 79 -9.75 14.90 6.69
C GLY A 79 -8.41 15.13 7.37
N ALA A 80 -8.36 16.13 8.26
CA ALA A 80 -7.13 16.56 8.93
C ALA A 80 -6.44 15.44 9.72
N ASN A 81 -7.18 14.46 10.23
CA ASN A 81 -6.62 13.31 10.93
C ASN A 81 -5.77 12.43 10.00
N GLY A 82 -6.12 12.34 8.72
CA GLY A 82 -5.30 11.65 7.71
C GLY A 82 -3.94 12.32 7.47
N ALA A 83 -3.79 13.62 7.79
CA ALA A 83 -2.51 14.33 7.67
C ALA A 83 -1.50 13.95 8.78
N ILE A 84 -1.97 13.33 9.88
CA ILE A 84 -1.12 12.91 10.99
C ILE A 84 -0.56 11.51 10.67
N ILE A 85 0.73 11.44 10.34
CA ILE A 85 1.38 10.24 9.76
C ILE A 85 1.14 8.96 10.61
N HIS A 86 1.25 9.05 11.94
CA HIS A 86 0.98 7.95 12.86
C HIS A 86 -0.27 8.24 13.72
N TYR A 87 -1.36 8.65 13.07
CA TYR A 87 -2.63 8.87 13.75
C TYR A 87 -3.18 7.56 14.32
N LYS A 88 -3.69 7.62 15.55
CA LYS A 88 -4.44 6.53 16.16
C LYS A 88 -5.77 7.09 16.64
N PRO A 89 -6.91 6.63 16.10
CA PRO A 89 -8.21 7.07 16.59
C PRO A 89 -8.44 6.50 18.00
N GLU A 90 -8.86 7.36 18.91
CA GLU A 90 -9.29 6.99 20.27
C GLU A 90 -10.74 7.43 20.49
N PRO A 91 -11.55 6.67 21.26
CA PRO A 91 -12.97 6.98 21.45
C PRO A 91 -13.24 8.42 21.90
N GLU A 92 -12.35 9.00 22.70
CA GLU A 92 -12.48 10.33 23.29
C GLU A 92 -12.08 11.48 22.35
N SER A 93 -11.31 11.19 21.28
CA SER A 93 -10.72 12.22 20.42
C SER A 93 -10.84 11.95 18.91
N CYS A 94 -11.53 10.88 18.50
CA CYS A 94 -11.70 10.54 17.10
C CYS A 94 -12.69 11.47 16.38
N SER A 95 -12.50 11.60 15.07
CA SER A 95 -13.46 12.26 14.20
C SER A 95 -14.53 11.30 13.70
N ARG A 96 -15.66 11.86 13.26
CA ARG A 96 -16.59 11.16 12.38
C ARG A 96 -15.98 11.03 10.99
N VAL A 97 -16.30 9.94 10.31
CA VAL A 97 -15.92 9.73 8.91
C VAL A 97 -16.86 10.58 8.04
N ASP A 98 -16.31 11.66 7.50
CA ASP A 98 -17.06 12.60 6.66
C ASP A 98 -16.92 12.22 5.17
N PRO A 99 -18.01 11.90 4.46
CA PRO A 99 -17.93 11.53 3.06
C PRO A 99 -17.50 12.67 2.13
N GLN A 100 -17.47 13.92 2.60
CA GLN A 100 -16.97 15.10 1.87
C GLN A 100 -15.48 15.37 2.09
N LYS A 101 -14.77 14.49 2.81
CA LYS A 101 -13.33 14.61 3.08
C LYS A 101 -12.60 13.35 2.62
N LEU A 102 -11.29 13.50 2.40
CA LEU A 102 -10.44 12.32 2.24
C LEU A 102 -10.46 11.44 3.47
N PHE A 103 -10.37 10.14 3.23
CA PHE A 103 -10.26 9.11 4.23
C PHE A 103 -9.03 8.26 3.93
N LEU A 104 -8.10 8.21 4.87
CA LEU A 104 -6.90 7.39 4.82
C LEU A 104 -7.08 6.23 5.79
N LEU A 105 -6.90 5.01 5.29
CA LEU A 105 -6.91 3.79 6.07
C LEU A 105 -5.61 3.04 5.85
N ASP A 106 -4.84 2.90 6.92
CA ASP A 106 -3.63 2.11 6.96
C ASP A 106 -3.74 1.06 8.05
N SER A 107 -3.52 -0.18 7.65
CA SER A 107 -3.88 -1.32 8.47
C SER A 107 -3.22 -2.59 7.98
N GLY A 108 -2.95 -3.51 8.89
CA GLY A 108 -2.42 -4.82 8.55
C GLY A 108 -2.83 -5.89 9.56
N ALA A 109 -2.54 -7.15 9.23
CA ALA A 109 -2.85 -8.30 10.05
C ALA A 109 -1.66 -9.26 10.15
N GLN A 110 -1.59 -9.93 11.29
CA GLN A 110 -0.79 -11.12 11.50
C GLN A 110 -1.65 -12.34 11.18
N TYR A 111 -1.13 -13.16 10.28
CA TYR A 111 -1.60 -14.51 10.03
C TYR A 111 -0.52 -15.49 10.50
N VAL A 112 -0.91 -16.75 10.77
CA VAL A 112 0.03 -17.82 11.14
C VAL A 112 1.15 -18.04 10.10
N ASP A 113 0.93 -17.61 8.86
CA ASP A 113 1.80 -17.82 7.70
C ASP A 113 2.26 -16.51 7.03
N GLY A 114 1.92 -15.33 7.57
CA GLY A 114 2.37 -14.07 6.99
C GLY A 114 1.93 -12.82 7.74
N THR A 115 2.50 -11.68 7.35
CA THR A 115 2.21 -10.36 7.92
C THR A 115 1.81 -9.44 6.77
N THR A 116 0.69 -8.72 6.91
CA THR A 116 0.25 -7.75 5.90
C THR A 116 0.43 -6.32 6.38
N ASP A 117 0.57 -5.43 5.40
CA ASP A 117 0.60 -3.99 5.56
C ASP A 117 0.04 -3.33 4.29
N ILE A 118 -0.94 -2.44 4.46
CA ILE A 118 -1.62 -1.80 3.34
C ILE A 118 -2.31 -0.52 3.78
N THR A 119 -1.92 0.56 3.10
CA THR A 119 -2.64 1.82 3.06
C THR A 119 -3.44 2.03 1.78
N ARG A 120 -4.69 2.47 1.93
CA ARG A 120 -5.49 3.08 0.86
C ARG A 120 -6.05 4.42 1.31
N THR A 121 -6.00 5.38 0.39
CA THR A 121 -6.68 6.68 0.54
C THR A 121 -7.83 6.74 -0.44
N ALA A 122 -9.00 7.16 0.03
CA ALA A 122 -10.22 7.25 -0.74
C ALA A 122 -10.99 8.53 -0.41
N HIS A 123 -11.92 8.88 -1.29
CA HIS A 123 -12.95 9.86 -1.03
C HIS A 123 -14.32 9.20 -1.21
N PHE A 124 -15.36 9.56 -0.44
CA PHE A 124 -16.68 8.92 -0.57
C PHE A 124 -17.65 9.76 -1.42
N SER A 125 -17.42 11.06 -1.57
CA SER A 125 -18.14 11.95 -2.50
C SER A 125 -17.23 12.38 -3.67
N GLU A 126 -17.16 13.68 -3.99
CA GLU A 126 -16.31 14.24 -5.05
C GLU A 126 -15.01 14.86 -4.48
N PRO A 127 -13.81 14.39 -4.86
CA PRO A 127 -12.55 15.00 -4.44
C PRO A 127 -12.27 16.30 -5.18
N SER A 128 -11.63 17.26 -4.50
CA SER A 128 -11.18 18.52 -5.08
C SER A 128 -10.01 18.34 -6.06
N ALA A 129 -9.78 19.33 -6.92
CA ALA A 129 -8.66 19.33 -7.86
C ALA A 129 -7.29 19.21 -7.14
N ARG A 130 -7.15 19.83 -5.96
CA ARG A 130 -5.91 19.77 -5.16
C ARG A 130 -5.67 18.38 -4.59
N GLU A 131 -6.72 17.73 -4.08
CA GLU A 131 -6.64 16.36 -3.58
C GLU A 131 -6.28 15.38 -4.70
N LYS A 132 -6.89 15.53 -5.88
CA LYS A 132 -6.58 14.71 -7.06
C LYS A 132 -5.15 14.92 -7.57
N GLU A 133 -4.68 16.17 -7.63
CA GLU A 133 -3.28 16.47 -8.00
C GLU A 133 -2.31 15.75 -7.06
N CYS A 134 -2.46 15.95 -5.75
CA CYS A 134 -1.57 15.35 -4.75
C CYS A 134 -1.64 13.83 -4.78
N PHE A 135 -2.85 13.25 -4.87
CA PHE A 135 -3.03 11.80 -4.97
C PHE A 135 -2.33 11.24 -6.19
N THR A 136 -2.47 11.92 -7.33
CA THR A 136 -1.85 11.47 -8.57
C THR A 136 -0.33 11.55 -8.48
N ARG A 137 0.25 12.59 -7.86
CA ARG A 137 1.71 12.64 -7.63
C ARG A 137 2.22 11.51 -6.75
N VAL A 138 1.48 11.17 -5.69
CA VAL A 138 1.79 10.01 -4.83
C VAL A 138 1.71 8.72 -5.63
N LEU A 139 0.66 8.54 -6.43
CA LEU A 139 0.50 7.38 -7.30
C LEU A 139 1.64 7.26 -8.32
N GLN A 140 2.06 8.35 -8.96
CA GLN A 140 3.22 8.33 -9.88
C GLN A 140 4.49 7.85 -9.16
N GLY A 141 4.70 8.28 -7.92
CA GLY A 141 5.80 7.79 -7.08
C GLY A 141 5.70 6.29 -6.79
N HIS A 142 4.51 5.82 -6.42
CA HIS A 142 4.24 4.42 -6.14
C HIS A 142 4.51 3.55 -7.38
N ILE A 143 4.03 3.97 -8.55
CA ILE A 143 4.25 3.29 -9.83
C ILE A 143 5.74 3.27 -10.19
N ALA A 144 6.43 4.40 -10.05
CA ALA A 144 7.84 4.52 -10.39
C ALA A 144 8.70 3.54 -9.58
N LEU A 145 8.39 3.33 -8.30
CA LEU A 145 9.08 2.34 -7.49
C LEU A 145 8.64 0.90 -7.82
N ASP A 146 7.34 0.64 -7.99
CA ASP A 146 6.82 -0.69 -8.32
C ASP A 146 7.42 -1.26 -9.63
N GLN A 147 7.63 -0.40 -10.63
CA GLN A 147 8.19 -0.76 -11.93
C GLN A 147 9.73 -0.73 -11.98
N ALA A 148 10.41 -0.36 -10.89
CA ALA A 148 11.86 -0.18 -10.93
C ALA A 148 12.58 -1.50 -11.20
N VAL A 149 13.53 -1.46 -12.14
CA VAL A 149 14.50 -2.52 -12.42
C VAL A 149 15.89 -1.96 -12.16
N PHE A 150 16.64 -2.59 -11.26
CA PHE A 150 17.89 -2.04 -10.72
C PHE A 150 18.96 -3.13 -10.53
N PRO A 151 20.27 -2.79 -10.55
CA PRO A 151 21.32 -3.77 -10.31
C PRO A 151 21.24 -4.38 -8.91
N GLU A 152 21.51 -5.68 -8.79
CA GLU A 152 21.68 -6.34 -7.50
C GLU A 152 22.72 -5.60 -6.64
N GLY A 153 22.47 -5.52 -5.34
CA GLY A 153 23.33 -4.80 -4.41
C GLY A 153 23.05 -3.29 -4.30
N THR A 154 22.10 -2.77 -5.09
CA THR A 154 21.64 -1.38 -4.94
C THR A 154 21.06 -1.17 -3.54
N PRO A 155 21.56 -0.20 -2.76
CA PRO A 155 21.02 0.08 -1.44
C PRO A 155 19.68 0.80 -1.53
N GLY A 156 18.77 0.53 -0.59
CA GLY A 156 17.40 1.02 -0.68
C GLY A 156 17.25 2.55 -0.68
N PHE A 157 18.22 3.30 -0.14
CA PHE A 157 18.20 4.77 -0.22
C PHE A 157 18.26 5.32 -1.66
N VAL A 158 18.83 4.56 -2.61
CA VAL A 158 18.89 4.96 -4.03
C VAL A 158 17.50 4.89 -4.66
N LEU A 159 16.70 3.90 -4.27
CA LEU A 159 15.36 3.66 -4.81
C LEU A 159 14.33 4.65 -4.24
N ASP A 160 14.57 5.22 -3.06
CA ASP A 160 13.67 6.17 -2.37
C ASP A 160 13.35 7.40 -3.25
N GLY A 161 14.32 7.88 -4.03
CA GLY A 161 14.14 9.02 -4.93
C GLY A 161 13.13 8.80 -6.07
N PHE A 162 12.89 7.55 -6.49
CA PHE A 162 11.89 7.24 -7.52
C PHE A 162 10.49 7.65 -7.06
N ALA A 163 10.16 7.33 -5.80
CA ALA A 163 8.85 7.59 -5.24
C ALA A 163 8.60 9.07 -4.89
N ARG A 164 9.66 9.87 -4.74
CA ARG A 164 9.54 11.31 -4.43
C ARG A 164 9.52 12.21 -5.65
N SER A 165 10.09 11.74 -6.76
CA SER A 165 10.41 12.59 -7.92
C SER A 165 9.21 13.40 -8.46
N SER A 166 8.01 12.82 -8.46
CA SER A 166 6.79 13.50 -8.93
C SER A 166 6.26 14.57 -7.97
N LEU A 167 6.42 14.38 -6.66
CA LEU A 167 6.10 15.40 -5.65
C LEU A 167 7.12 16.55 -5.68
N TRP A 168 8.41 16.23 -5.78
CA TRP A 168 9.47 17.23 -5.85
C TRP A 168 9.33 18.20 -7.04
N LYS A 169 8.81 17.73 -8.18
CA LYS A 169 8.54 18.58 -9.36
C LYS A 169 7.57 19.73 -9.07
N ILE A 170 6.72 19.59 -8.05
CA ILE A 170 5.76 20.62 -7.63
C ILE A 170 6.07 21.17 -6.23
N GLY A 171 7.28 20.94 -5.72
CA GLY A 171 7.74 21.47 -4.44
C GLY A 171 7.14 20.80 -3.20
N LEU A 172 6.58 19.59 -3.35
CA LEU A 172 6.03 18.80 -2.24
C LEU A 172 6.96 17.64 -1.86
N ASP A 173 6.79 17.10 -0.64
CA ASP A 173 7.53 15.94 -0.13
C ASP A 173 6.75 15.26 1.02
N TYR A 174 7.25 14.13 1.53
CA TYR A 174 6.73 13.44 2.73
C TYR A 174 7.85 13.10 3.73
N ARG A 175 7.51 13.14 5.03
CA ARG A 175 8.48 13.11 6.13
C ARG A 175 8.78 11.71 6.71
N HIS A 176 8.53 10.65 5.96
CA HIS A 176 8.87 9.27 6.30
C HIS A 176 9.63 8.58 5.16
N GLY A 177 10.18 7.39 5.41
CA GLY A 177 10.81 6.58 4.36
C GLY A 177 9.77 6.09 3.35
N THR A 178 10.19 5.79 2.12
CA THR A 178 9.30 5.22 1.10
C THR A 178 8.88 3.78 1.40
N GLY A 179 9.65 3.06 2.22
CA GLY A 179 9.25 1.74 2.69
C GLY A 179 10.23 1.10 3.67
N HIS A 180 9.80 0.02 4.28
CA HIS A 180 10.53 -0.81 5.24
C HIS A 180 10.44 -2.29 4.86
N GLY A 181 11.33 -3.12 5.39
CA GLY A 181 11.16 -4.56 5.26
C GLY A 181 10.00 -5.07 6.12
N VAL A 182 9.44 -6.22 5.74
CA VAL A 182 8.34 -6.89 6.44
C VAL A 182 8.70 -8.35 6.73
N GLY A 183 8.45 -8.80 7.95
CA GLY A 183 8.67 -10.19 8.38
C GLY A 183 7.58 -11.15 7.91
N ALA A 184 7.87 -12.44 7.87
CA ALA A 184 6.88 -13.48 7.61
C ALA A 184 6.30 -13.97 8.95
N ALA A 185 5.06 -13.58 9.27
CA ALA A 185 4.42 -13.82 10.58
C ALA A 185 5.25 -13.28 11.76
N LEU A 186 5.86 -12.11 11.56
CA LEU A 186 6.78 -11.44 12.48
C LEU A 186 6.52 -9.91 12.45
N ASN A 187 7.49 -9.11 12.87
CA ASN A 187 7.36 -7.65 12.88
C ASN A 187 6.98 -7.12 11.48
N VAL A 188 5.95 -6.26 11.45
CA VAL A 188 5.57 -5.52 10.24
C VAL A 188 6.70 -4.58 9.79
N HIS A 189 7.37 -3.94 10.75
CA HIS A 189 8.59 -3.18 10.54
C HIS A 189 9.83 -4.05 10.82
N GLU A 190 10.45 -4.58 9.77
CA GLU A 190 11.55 -5.53 9.86
C GLU A 190 12.77 -5.10 9.03
N GLY A 191 13.89 -4.80 9.72
CA GLY A 191 15.18 -4.60 9.08
C GLY A 191 15.92 -5.91 8.74
N PRO A 192 17.05 -5.82 8.01
CA PRO A 192 17.87 -4.60 7.85
C PRO A 192 17.55 -3.75 6.60
N GLN A 193 16.77 -4.27 5.66
CA GLN A 193 16.42 -3.59 4.43
C GLN A 193 15.35 -2.52 4.67
N SER A 194 15.49 -1.38 4.01
CA SER A 194 14.47 -0.33 3.96
C SER A 194 14.71 0.55 2.73
N ILE A 195 13.65 1.14 2.19
CA ILE A 195 13.71 2.13 1.11
C ILE A 195 13.49 3.49 1.77
N SER A 196 14.58 4.16 2.11
CA SER A 196 14.51 5.39 2.89
C SER A 196 15.69 6.30 2.60
N PHE A 197 15.41 7.61 2.47
CA PHE A 197 16.40 8.68 2.37
C PHE A 197 17.30 8.84 3.61
N ARG A 198 16.99 8.15 4.72
CA ARG A 198 17.74 8.30 5.98
C ARG A 198 19.22 8.02 5.75
N TYR A 199 20.05 8.99 6.15
CA TYR A 199 21.49 8.94 5.98
C TYR A 199 22.08 7.66 6.59
N GLY A 200 22.93 6.97 5.83
CA GLY A 200 23.56 5.72 6.26
C GLY A 200 22.74 4.45 5.99
N ASN A 201 21.57 4.54 5.34
CA ASN A 201 20.83 3.39 4.84
C ASN A 201 21.54 2.74 3.63
N MET A 202 22.64 2.05 3.90
CA MET A 202 23.49 1.39 2.90
C MET A 202 23.17 -0.11 2.73
N THR A 203 22.11 -0.61 3.36
CA THR A 203 21.73 -2.03 3.24
C THR A 203 21.34 -2.33 1.78
N PRO A 204 22.03 -3.26 1.10
CA PRO A 204 21.66 -3.66 -0.25
C PRO A 204 20.30 -4.36 -0.26
N ILE A 205 19.48 -4.05 -1.26
CA ILE A 205 18.28 -4.80 -1.58
C ILE A 205 18.69 -6.10 -2.30
N GLN A 206 18.13 -7.23 -1.87
CA GLN A 206 18.46 -8.57 -2.37
C GLN A 206 17.20 -9.36 -2.71
N SER A 207 17.33 -10.30 -3.65
CA SER A 207 16.29 -11.26 -4.03
C SER A 207 15.77 -12.01 -2.79
N GLY A 208 14.46 -12.25 -2.71
CA GLY A 208 13.80 -12.86 -1.56
C GLY A 208 13.45 -11.91 -0.42
N MET A 209 13.90 -10.64 -0.44
CA MET A 209 13.44 -9.64 0.52
C MET A 209 11.99 -9.24 0.24
N ILE A 210 11.28 -8.81 1.29
CA ILE A 210 9.98 -8.15 1.18
C ILE A 210 10.12 -6.74 1.72
N VAL A 211 9.54 -5.76 1.02
CA VAL A 211 9.51 -4.34 1.38
C VAL A 211 8.13 -3.72 1.12
N SER A 212 7.75 -2.71 1.89
CA SER A 212 6.64 -1.81 1.55
C SER A 212 7.05 -0.82 0.45
N ASN A 213 6.07 -0.37 -0.31
CA ASN A 213 6.14 0.75 -1.26
C ASN A 213 4.98 1.69 -0.95
N GLU A 214 5.25 2.70 -0.12
CA GLU A 214 4.24 3.48 0.59
C GLU A 214 4.46 5.01 0.52
N PRO A 215 4.72 5.62 -0.66
CA PRO A 215 4.81 7.07 -0.74
C PRO A 215 3.52 7.75 -0.24
N GLY A 216 3.68 8.98 0.24
CA GLY A 216 2.55 9.76 0.73
C GLY A 216 2.72 11.26 0.52
N TYR A 217 1.70 12.00 0.95
CA TYR A 217 1.71 13.46 1.07
C TYR A 217 0.71 13.86 2.16
N TYR A 218 1.08 14.83 3.00
CA TYR A 218 0.29 15.25 4.14
C TYR A 218 0.19 16.77 4.15
N GLU A 219 -1.02 17.27 3.93
CA GLU A 219 -1.35 18.70 4.00
C GLU A 219 -1.86 18.99 5.42
N ASP A 220 -1.02 19.63 6.22
CA ASP A 220 -1.29 19.89 7.63
C ASP A 220 -2.67 20.54 7.82
N HIS A 221 -3.46 19.99 8.75
CA HIS A 221 -4.82 20.44 9.07
C HIS A 221 -5.86 20.27 7.96
N ALA A 222 -5.54 19.60 6.84
CA ALA A 222 -6.46 19.40 5.73
C ALA A 222 -6.71 17.92 5.42
N PHE A 223 -5.69 17.22 4.91
CA PHE A 223 -5.81 15.82 4.48
C PHE A 223 -4.45 15.12 4.40
N GLY A 224 -4.46 13.79 4.41
CA GLY A 224 -3.28 13.01 4.05
C GLY A 224 -3.60 11.94 3.02
N ILE A 225 -2.56 11.53 2.32
CA ILE A 225 -2.59 10.56 1.24
C ILE A 225 -1.40 9.63 1.44
N ARG A 226 -1.65 8.33 1.39
CA ARG A 226 -0.64 7.29 1.23
C ARG A 226 -1.21 6.14 0.40
N ILE A 227 -0.35 5.58 -0.45
CA ILE A 227 -0.70 4.44 -1.31
C ILE A 227 0.38 3.39 -1.09
N GLU A 228 -0.02 2.27 -0.50
CA GLU A 228 0.93 1.27 -0.05
C GLU A 228 0.61 -0.13 -0.53
N ASN A 229 1.65 -0.81 -0.99
CA ASN A 229 1.64 -2.24 -1.28
C ASN A 229 2.92 -2.88 -0.75
N LEU A 230 2.85 -4.16 -0.37
CA LEU A 230 4.03 -4.97 -0.15
C LEU A 230 4.52 -5.60 -1.45
N LEU A 231 5.84 -5.59 -1.62
CA LEU A 231 6.57 -6.07 -2.77
C LEU A 231 7.60 -7.11 -2.35
N HIS A 232 7.62 -8.24 -3.06
CA HIS A 232 8.69 -9.23 -3.00
C HIS A 232 9.77 -8.88 -4.04
N VAL A 233 11.02 -8.79 -3.61
CA VAL A 233 12.17 -8.54 -4.49
C VAL A 233 12.55 -9.82 -5.20
N LYS A 234 12.63 -9.77 -6.53
CA LYS A 234 13.02 -10.93 -7.35
C LYS A 234 13.98 -10.54 -8.46
N ASP A 235 14.58 -11.53 -9.08
CA ASP A 235 15.38 -11.36 -10.28
C ASP A 235 14.53 -10.79 -11.43
N ALA A 236 15.09 -9.82 -12.15
CA ALA A 236 14.49 -9.20 -13.32
C ALA A 236 15.29 -9.57 -14.58
N GLU A 237 14.59 -10.04 -15.60
CA GLU A 237 15.19 -10.31 -16.90
C GLU A 237 15.42 -9.00 -17.66
N THR A 238 16.68 -8.77 -18.06
CA THR A 238 17.08 -7.60 -18.84
C THR A 238 17.70 -8.03 -20.18
N PRO A 239 17.51 -7.26 -21.27
CA PRO A 239 18.13 -7.58 -22.56
C PRO A 239 19.67 -7.60 -22.54
N ASN A 240 20.27 -6.96 -21.53
CA ASN A 240 21.72 -6.80 -21.39
C ASN A 240 22.16 -7.07 -19.94
N ARG A 241 23.39 -7.55 -19.76
CA ARG A 241 24.06 -7.70 -18.45
C ARG A 241 25.33 -6.86 -18.39
N PHE A 242 25.18 -5.57 -18.09
CA PHE A 242 26.31 -4.64 -17.99
C PHE A 242 27.28 -5.07 -16.88
N GLY A 243 28.55 -5.30 -17.21
CA GLY A 243 29.55 -5.79 -16.27
C GLY A 243 29.26 -7.18 -15.68
N GLY A 244 28.37 -7.96 -16.30
CA GLY A 244 27.92 -9.26 -15.77
C GLY A 244 26.94 -9.17 -14.60
N ALA A 245 26.44 -7.97 -14.26
CA ALA A 245 25.53 -7.77 -13.15
C ALA A 245 24.16 -8.44 -13.39
N THR A 246 23.58 -8.97 -12.31
CA THR A 246 22.17 -9.34 -12.23
C THR A 246 21.34 -8.11 -11.89
N TYR A 247 20.10 -8.09 -12.37
CA TYR A 247 19.13 -7.04 -12.08
C TYR A 247 17.98 -7.62 -11.26
N LEU A 248 17.44 -6.80 -10.39
CA LEU A 248 16.30 -7.08 -9.54
C LEU A 248 15.12 -6.20 -9.95
N GLY A 249 13.93 -6.64 -9.58
CA GLY A 249 12.68 -5.91 -9.66
C GLY A 249 11.71 -6.43 -8.60
N PHE A 250 10.42 -6.17 -8.79
CA PHE A 250 9.42 -6.49 -7.80
C PHE A 250 8.32 -7.42 -8.33
N GLU A 251 7.81 -8.25 -7.42
CA GLU A 251 6.54 -8.98 -7.53
C GLU A 251 5.59 -8.45 -6.45
N LYS A 252 4.35 -8.15 -6.84
CA LYS A 252 3.35 -7.60 -5.93
C LYS A 252 2.81 -8.69 -5.01
N LEU A 253 2.64 -8.36 -3.73
CA LEU A 253 1.92 -9.20 -2.76
C LEU A 253 0.52 -8.63 -2.49
N THR A 254 0.40 -7.30 -2.40
CA THR A 254 -0.87 -6.62 -2.11
C THR A 254 -1.73 -6.44 -3.36
N PHE A 255 -2.90 -7.08 -3.37
CA PHE A 255 -3.88 -6.97 -4.46
C PHE A 255 -5.17 -6.33 -3.94
N PHE A 256 -5.28 -5.00 -4.04
CA PHE A 256 -6.48 -4.27 -3.66
C PHE A 256 -6.67 -3.01 -4.51
N PRO A 257 -7.89 -2.63 -4.93
CA PRO A 257 -8.09 -1.50 -5.83
C PRO A 257 -7.49 -0.19 -5.33
N ILE A 258 -7.09 0.66 -6.28
CA ILE A 258 -6.69 2.06 -6.04
C ILE A 258 -7.80 2.92 -6.65
N GLN A 259 -8.42 3.78 -5.85
CA GLN A 259 -9.66 4.44 -6.25
C GLN A 259 -9.45 5.41 -7.43
N THR A 260 -9.99 5.07 -8.60
CA THR A 260 -9.71 5.80 -9.85
C THR A 260 -10.27 7.22 -9.90
N LYS A 261 -11.34 7.53 -9.15
CA LYS A 261 -11.89 8.91 -9.09
C LYS A 261 -10.92 9.92 -8.45
N MET A 262 -9.98 9.44 -7.64
CA MET A 262 -8.90 10.24 -7.06
C MET A 262 -7.83 10.62 -8.08
N VAL A 263 -7.79 9.97 -9.24
CA VAL A 263 -6.74 10.17 -10.23
C VAL A 263 -7.11 11.34 -11.15
N ASP A 264 -6.20 12.30 -11.28
CA ASP A 264 -6.18 13.26 -12.38
C ASP A 264 -5.47 12.62 -13.58
N VAL A 265 -6.25 12.04 -14.48
CA VAL A 265 -5.74 11.31 -15.65
C VAL A 265 -4.87 12.19 -16.55
N SER A 266 -5.05 13.52 -16.53
CA SER A 266 -4.24 14.44 -17.32
C SER A 266 -2.78 14.52 -16.87
N LEU A 267 -2.48 14.10 -15.64
CA LEU A 267 -1.13 14.07 -15.08
C LEU A 267 -0.42 12.73 -15.31
N LEU A 268 -1.14 11.70 -15.74
CA LEU A 268 -0.58 10.38 -16.02
C LEU A 268 -0.11 10.26 -17.46
N SER A 269 1.04 9.62 -17.63
CA SER A 269 1.48 9.09 -18.91
C SER A 269 0.66 7.88 -19.32
N HIS A 270 0.66 7.55 -20.61
CA HIS A 270 0.04 6.33 -21.12
C HIS A 270 0.55 5.06 -20.43
N ALA A 271 1.85 5.02 -20.09
CA ALA A 271 2.45 3.88 -19.41
C ALA A 271 1.96 3.73 -17.96
N GLU A 272 1.73 4.84 -17.25
CA GLU A 272 1.16 4.82 -15.89
C GLU A 272 -0.33 4.41 -15.92
N ILE A 273 -1.09 4.84 -16.94
CA ILE A 273 -2.47 4.37 -17.16
C ILE A 273 -2.48 2.86 -17.43
N ASP A 274 -1.58 2.38 -18.29
CA ASP A 274 -1.45 0.96 -18.59
C ASP A 274 -1.09 0.15 -17.34
N TRP A 275 -0.16 0.66 -16.52
CA TRP A 275 0.18 0.03 -15.24
C TRP A 275 -1.03 -0.10 -14.33
N LEU A 276 -1.82 0.97 -14.16
CA LEU A 276 -2.97 0.95 -13.26
C LEU A 276 -4.05 -0.02 -13.76
N ASN A 277 -4.30 -0.04 -15.07
CA ASN A 277 -5.25 -0.96 -15.69
C ASN A 277 -4.79 -2.43 -15.56
N SER A 278 -3.50 -2.71 -15.78
CA SER A 278 -2.93 -4.04 -15.58
C SER A 278 -2.97 -4.46 -14.11
N TYR A 279 -2.63 -3.56 -13.18
CA TYR A 279 -2.73 -3.82 -11.75
C TYR A 279 -4.16 -4.16 -11.35
N HIS A 280 -5.15 -3.38 -11.78
CA HIS A 280 -6.57 -3.66 -11.50
C HIS A 280 -7.06 -4.95 -12.13
N THR A 281 -6.53 -5.33 -13.30
CA THR A 281 -6.81 -6.64 -13.92
C THR A 281 -6.28 -7.77 -13.03
N GLU A 282 -5.04 -7.67 -12.54
CA GLU A 282 -4.47 -8.66 -11.60
C GLU A 282 -5.26 -8.73 -10.28
N VAL A 283 -5.69 -7.57 -9.75
CA VAL A 283 -6.54 -7.51 -8.55
C VAL A 283 -7.85 -8.26 -8.80
N TRP A 284 -8.52 -8.01 -9.92
CA TRP A 284 -9.75 -8.71 -10.29
C TRP A 284 -9.51 -10.23 -10.39
N GLU A 285 -8.51 -10.65 -11.16
CA GLU A 285 -8.24 -12.07 -11.43
C GLU A 285 -7.89 -12.85 -10.16
N LYS A 286 -7.15 -12.23 -9.23
CA LYS A 286 -6.70 -12.91 -8.01
C LYS A 286 -7.71 -12.86 -6.88
N VAL A 287 -8.48 -11.77 -6.73
CA VAL A 287 -9.35 -11.56 -5.57
C VAL A 287 -10.80 -11.93 -5.87
N SER A 288 -11.30 -11.72 -7.10
CA SER A 288 -12.70 -12.05 -7.44
C SER A 288 -13.11 -13.51 -7.19
N PRO A 289 -12.24 -14.54 -7.34
CA PRO A 289 -12.61 -15.92 -7.04
C PRO A 289 -12.85 -16.19 -5.55
N LEU A 290 -12.40 -15.28 -4.67
CA LEU A 290 -12.57 -15.37 -3.22
C LEU A 290 -13.83 -14.65 -2.73
N LEU A 291 -14.57 -14.01 -3.64
CA LEU A 291 -15.70 -13.16 -3.33
C LEU A 291 -16.97 -13.64 -4.03
N GLU A 292 -18.11 -13.30 -3.46
CA GLU A 292 -19.42 -13.57 -4.04
C GLU A 292 -20.37 -12.38 -3.90
N GLY A 293 -21.43 -12.39 -4.72
CA GLY A 293 -22.56 -11.47 -4.61
C GLY A 293 -22.17 -9.99 -4.70
N PRO A 294 -22.72 -9.12 -3.83
CA PRO A 294 -22.49 -7.68 -3.89
C PRO A 294 -21.02 -7.26 -3.76
N THR A 295 -20.21 -8.00 -3.00
CA THR A 295 -18.79 -7.66 -2.78
C THR A 295 -17.97 -7.93 -4.04
N GLN A 296 -18.24 -9.03 -4.74
CA GLN A 296 -17.61 -9.30 -6.04
C GLN A 296 -17.99 -8.24 -7.08
N GLN A 297 -19.26 -7.80 -7.08
CA GLN A 297 -19.71 -6.72 -7.96
C GLN A 297 -19.06 -5.37 -7.61
N TRP A 298 -18.86 -5.09 -6.32
CA TRP A 298 -18.13 -3.93 -5.84
C TRP A 298 -16.69 -3.94 -6.33
N LEU A 299 -15.99 -5.09 -6.24
CA LEU A 299 -14.64 -5.25 -6.76
C LEU A 299 -14.59 -4.97 -8.26
N TRP A 300 -15.51 -5.55 -9.04
CA TRP A 300 -15.60 -5.33 -10.49
C TRP A 300 -15.73 -3.85 -10.85
N ASN A 301 -16.52 -3.10 -10.09
CA ASN A 301 -16.71 -1.68 -10.33
C ASN A 301 -15.45 -0.85 -10.02
N ASN A 302 -14.67 -1.27 -9.03
CA ASN A 302 -13.46 -0.59 -8.58
C ASN A 302 -12.18 -1.04 -9.30
N THR A 303 -12.26 -2.07 -10.16
CA THR A 303 -11.14 -2.53 -11.00
C THR A 303 -11.36 -2.26 -12.49
N ARG A 304 -12.27 -1.35 -12.84
CA ARG A 304 -12.54 -1.02 -14.25
C ARG A 304 -11.36 -0.23 -14.84
N PRO A 305 -11.02 -0.48 -16.12
CA PRO A 305 -9.93 0.23 -16.76
C PRO A 305 -10.27 1.71 -16.94
N LEU A 306 -9.27 2.56 -16.75
CA LEU A 306 -9.29 3.95 -17.19
C LEU A 306 -9.19 4.01 -18.71
N ALA A 307 -9.96 4.93 -19.31
CA ALA A 307 -9.79 5.30 -20.71
C ALA A 307 -8.51 6.15 -20.88
N LYS A 308 -7.78 5.90 -21.96
CA LYS A 308 -6.70 6.78 -22.39
C LYS A 308 -7.31 8.05 -22.99
N PRO A 309 -6.90 9.25 -22.53
CA PRO A 309 -7.37 10.52 -23.11
C PRO A 309 -6.90 10.70 -24.56
#